data_AF-A0A2V2S4P2-F1
#
_entry.id   AF-A0A2V2S4P2-F1
#
_cell.length_a   1.000
_cell.length_b   1.000
_cell.length_c   1.000
_cell.angle_alpha   90.00
_cell.angle_beta   90.00
_cell.angle_gamma   90.00
#
_symmetry.space_group_name_H-M   'P 1'
#
loop_
_entity.id
_entity.type
_entity.pdbx_description
1 polymer ?
#
loop_
_entity_poly.entity_id
_entity_poly.type
_entity_poly.pdbx_seq_one_letter_code
_entity_poly.pdbx_strand_id
1 'polypeptide(L)' 'MNSTIDAPVDWVKAVGNLHFPRKADRRLQELMDRNNEGQLEESEREELEALVELSEQLSLVRGEALQILARQP' A
#
# COMPACT_ATOMS: atom_id res chain seq x y z
N MET A 1 29.98 0.01 2.95
CA MET A 1 29.89 -1.37 2.42
C MET A 1 28.42 -1.64 2.23
N ASN A 2 27.96 -1.78 0.98
CA ASN A 2 26.57 -2.13 0.68
C ASN A 2 26.53 -3.64 0.48
N SER A 3 26.27 -4.40 1.53
CA SER A 3 26.06 -5.85 1.42
C SER A 3 24.66 -6.06 0.84
N THR A 4 24.59 -6.25 -0.47
CA THR A 4 23.34 -6.66 -1.13
C THR A 4 23.11 -8.13 -0.83
N ILE A 5 21.92 -8.48 -0.32
CA ILE A 5 21.51 -9.87 -0.10
C ILE A 5 20.60 -10.25 -1.27
N ASP A 6 20.86 -11.39 -1.90
CA ASP A 6 19.97 -11.93 -2.93
C ASP A 6 18.60 -12.26 -2.32
N ALA A 7 17.56 -11.59 -2.80
CA ALA A 7 16.19 -11.91 -2.45
C ALA A 7 15.63 -12.93 -3.46
N PRO A 8 14.97 -14.01 -3.00
CA PRO A 8 14.29 -14.94 -3.91
C PRO A 8 13.26 -14.20 -4.77
N VAL A 9 13.25 -14.48 -6.08
CA VAL A 9 12.36 -13.82 -7.05
C VAL A 9 10.88 -13.92 -6.63
N ASP A 10 10.47 -15.05 -6.07
CA ASP A 10 9.10 -15.26 -5.62
C ASP A 10 8.73 -14.38 -4.42
N TRP A 11 9.71 -14.05 -3.57
CA TRP A 11 9.49 -13.09 -2.49
C TRP A 11 9.31 -11.67 -3.05
N VAL A 12 10.14 -11.25 -4.01
CA VAL A 12 9.98 -9.94 -4.68
C VAL A 12 8.62 -9.84 -5.38
N LYS A 13 8.16 -10.92 -6.03
CA LYS A 13 6.80 -11.01 -6.60
C LYS A 13 5.71 -10.88 -5.54
N ALA A 14 5.88 -11.54 -4.39
CA ALA A 14 4.91 -11.43 -3.29
C ALA A 14 4.81 -9.98 -2.78
N VAL A 15 5.95 -9.30 -2.63
CA VAL A 15 6.00 -7.88 -2.25
C VAL A 15 5.36 -6.99 -3.33
N GLY A 16 5.65 -7.24 -4.62
CA GLY A 16 5.04 -6.54 -5.75
C GLY A 16 3.53 -6.77 -5.89
N ASN A 17 2.98 -7.76 -5.20
CA ASN A 17 1.54 -8.03 -5.13
C ASN A 17 0.91 -7.57 -3.81
N LEU A 18 1.64 -6.88 -2.93
CA LEU A 18 1.06 -6.35 -1.70
C LEU A 18 0.00 -5.29 -2.01
N HIS A 19 -1.16 -5.49 -1.42
CA HIS A 19 -2.30 -4.61 -1.48
C HIS A 19 -3.08 -4.76 -0.17
N PHE A 20 -3.98 -3.82 0.10
CA PHE A 20 -4.90 -4.00 1.23
C PHE A 20 -5.75 -5.27 1.07
N PRO A 21 -6.03 -5.99 2.16
CA PRO A 21 -7.10 -6.97 2.14
C PRO A 21 -8.40 -6.31 1.68
N ARG A 22 -9.23 -7.03 0.91
CA ARG A 22 -10.46 -6.48 0.29
C ARG A 22 -11.39 -5.72 1.24
N LYS A 23 -11.44 -6.13 2.51
CA LYS A 23 -12.25 -5.45 3.53
C LYS A 23 -11.68 -4.08 3.90
N ALA A 24 -10.36 -3.98 4.07
CA ALA A 24 -9.69 -2.73 4.39
C ALA A 24 -9.72 -1.77 3.19
N ASP A 25 -9.52 -2.28 1.98
CA ASP A 25 -9.63 -1.50 0.74
C ASP A 25 -11.03 -0.88 0.56
N ARG A 26 -12.08 -1.68 0.80
CA ARG A 26 -13.46 -1.18 0.79
C ARG A 26 -13.70 -0.12 1.86
N ARG A 27 -13.20 -0.33 3.08
CA ARG A 27 -13.35 0.63 4.18
C ARG A 27 -12.66 1.96 3.85
N LEU A 28 -11.45 1.91 3.29
CA LEU A 28 -10.74 3.09 2.80
C LEU A 28 -11.58 3.83 1.75
N GLN A 29 -12.16 3.13 0.77
CA GLN A 29 -13.02 3.76 -0.24
C GLN A 29 -14.25 4.43 0.36
N GLU A 30 -14.97 3.75 1.26
CA GLU A 30 -16.15 4.30 1.95
C GLU A 30 -15.81 5.57 2.73
N LEU A 31 -14.65 5.60 3.41
CA LEU A 31 -14.17 6.77 4.14
C LEU A 31 -13.77 7.91 3.21
N MET A 32 -13.09 7.64 2.10
CA MET A 32 -12.74 8.65 1.10
C MET A 32 -13.98 9.29 0.47
N ASP A 33 -14.99 8.47 0.12
CA ASP A 33 -16.24 8.96 -0.46
C ASP A 33 -16.97 9.89 0.53
N ARG A 34 -17.10 9.47 1.79
CA ARG A 34 -17.72 10.30 2.83
C ARG A 34 -16.90 11.54 3.20
N ASN A 35 -15.58 11.47 3.11
CA ASN A 35 -14.70 12.62 3.31
C ASN A 35 -14.93 13.69 2.25
N ASN A 36 -15.09 13.29 0.98
CA ASN A 36 -15.41 14.22 -0.10
C ASN A 36 -16.75 14.93 0.12
N GLU A 37 -17.69 14.28 0.81
CA GLU A 37 -18.99 14.85 1.19
C GLU A 37 -18.94 15.63 2.52
N GLY A 38 -17.79 15.67 3.21
CA GLY A 38 -17.62 16.35 4.50
C GLY A 38 -18.33 15.65 5.67
N GLN A 39 -18.64 14.36 5.55
CA GLN A 39 -19.48 13.59 6.46
C GLN A 39 -18.70 12.69 7.43
N LEU A 40 -17.39 12.90 7.58
CA LEU A 40 -16.59 12.14 8.53
C LEU A 40 -16.67 12.74 9.93
N GLU A 41 -16.96 11.86 10.87
CA GLU A 41 -16.72 12.08 12.30
C GLU A 41 -15.21 12.11 12.57
N GLU A 42 -14.80 12.69 13.70
CA GLU A 42 -13.38 12.86 14.04
C GLU A 42 -12.60 11.54 14.04
N SER A 43 -13.16 10.50 14.68
CA SER A 43 -12.53 9.18 14.72
C SER A 43 -12.41 8.53 13.34
N GLU A 44 -13.30 8.88 12.41
CA GLU A 44 -13.25 8.37 11.04
C GLU A 44 -12.24 9.12 10.18
N ARG A 45 -11.94 10.39 10.51
CA ARG A 45 -10.82 11.12 9.91
C ARG A 45 -9.49 10.51 10.32
N GLU A 46 -9.31 10.23 11.61
CA GLU A 46 -8.11 9.55 12.12
C GLU A 46 -7.94 8.16 11.47
N GLU A 47 -9.03 7.39 11.33
CA GLU A 47 -9.01 6.10 10.65
C GLU A 47 -8.63 6.26 9.17
N LEU A 48 -9.21 7.24 8.47
CA LEU A 48 -8.90 7.52 7.07
C LEU A 48 -7.43 7.90 6.89
N GLU A 49 -6.90 8.80 7.72
CA GLU A 49 -5.50 9.23 7.67
C GLU A 49 -4.55 8.04 7.84
N ALA A 50 -4.78 7.19 8.83
CA ALA A 50 -3.96 6.00 9.06
C ALA A 50 -4.01 5.00 7.89
N LEU A 51 -5.21 4.80 7.30
CA LEU A 51 -5.36 3.91 6.14
C LEU A 51 -4.70 4.47 4.88
N VAL A 52 -4.78 5.79 4.66
CA VAL A 52 -4.10 6.46 3.54
C VAL A 52 -2.59 6.35 3.70
N GLU A 53 -2.04 6.66 4.88
CA GLU A 53 -0.59 6.56 5.15
C GLU A 53 -0.09 5.15 4.85
N LEU A 54 -0.79 4.12 5.35
CA LEU A 54 -0.42 2.73 5.07
C LEU A 54 -0.55 2.39 3.57
N SER A 55 -1.54 2.94 2.85
CA SER A 55 -1.70 2.75 1.41
C SER A 55 -0.49 3.28 0.60
N GLU A 56 0.06 4.41 1.04
CA GLU A 56 1.21 5.05 0.41
C GLU A 56 2.47 4.24 0.64
N GLN A 57 2.71 3.80 1.87
CA GLN A 57 3.83 2.94 2.22
C GLN A 57 3.80 1.62 1.42
N LEU A 58 2.64 0.97 1.32
CA LEU A 58 2.47 -0.23 0.49
C LEU A 58 2.75 0.06 -1.00
N SER A 59 2.28 1.20 -1.50
CA SER A 59 2.48 1.59 -2.91
C SER A 59 3.94 1.84 -3.25
N LEU A 60 4.71 2.45 -2.35
CA LEU A 60 6.15 2.67 -2.51
C LEU A 60 6.90 1.33 -2.61
N VAL A 61 6.72 0.46 -1.62
CA VAL A 61 7.40 -0.84 -1.57
C VAL A 61 7.00 -1.72 -2.76
N ARG A 62 5.71 -1.70 -3.14
CA ARG A 62 5.22 -2.38 -4.35
C ARG A 62 5.91 -1.85 -5.60
N GLY A 63 6.02 -0.53 -5.74
CA GLY A 63 6.67 0.12 -6.87
C GLY A 63 8.13 -0.28 -7.00
N GLU A 64 8.88 -0.31 -5.89
CA GLU A 64 10.27 -0.76 -5.87
C GLU A 64 10.40 -2.23 -6.30
N ALA A 65 9.55 -3.12 -5.77
CA ALA A 65 9.54 -4.53 -6.15
C ALA A 65 9.26 -4.72 -7.65
N LEU A 66 8.28 -3.99 -8.21
CA LEU A 66 7.98 -4.04 -9.64
C LEU A 66 9.13 -3.51 -10.50
N GLN A 67 9.83 -2.45 -10.07
CA GLN A 67 11.01 -1.95 -10.77
C GLN A 67 12.16 -2.97 -10.78
N ILE A 68 12.36 -3.71 -9.68
CA ILE A 68 13.37 -4.78 -9.61
C ILE A 68 13.01 -5.90 -10.60
N LEU A 69 11.75 -6.34 -10.62
CA LEU A 69 11.28 -7.40 -11.52
C LEU A 69 11.38 -6.99 -12.99
N ALA A 70 11.07 -5.73 -13.33
CA ALA A 70 11.15 -5.22 -14.70
C ALA A 70 12.59 -5.11 -15.24
N ARG A 71 13.60 -5.11 -14.35
CA ARG A 71 15.03 -5.05 -14.70
C ARG A 71 15.68 -6.44 -14.78
N GLN A 72 14.95 -7.52 -14.51
CA GLN A 72 15.44 -8.88 -14.75
C GLN A 72 15.37 -9.18 -16.25
N PRO A 73 16.45 -9.69 -16.88
CA PRO A 73 16.47 -10.06 -18.29
C PRO A 73 15.53 -11.23 -18.62
#